data_AF-A0A1M6WAI1-F1
#
_entry.id   AF-A0A1M6WAI1-F1
#
_cell.length_a   1.000
_cell.length_b   1.000
_cell.length_c   1.000
_cell.angle_alpha   90.00
_cell.angle_beta   90.00
_cell.angle_gamma   90.00
#
_symmetry.space_group_name_H-M   'P 1'
#
loop_
_entity.id
_entity.type
_entity.pdbx_description
1 polymer ?
#
loop_
_entity_poly.entity_id
_entity_poly.type
_entity_poly.pdbx_seq_one_letter_code
_entity_poly.pdbx_strand_id
1 'polypeptide(L)'
;MLNRRSLRIKGMQSIFAYHTTKEADYNICKKKAQDQFLPDLNSMEVQDKEGLAKDREVVAKTYDQIHESGIDSLEEGIKPEIIKEAKFFLREWQNKQEENKQHFRKRMISDLSTIYDDYIKLLYLIVEIEELISAQKSKKGIEHNNFAKNTLIKSLKNCEEFQVEVSKKKIAWDSDLIRSWHKEFLKPEEFYEEYDNMAPTKFEDDQEICLKIYKAIIFKNERVNEYFEALDIGWEENKPILKSMVLKTLKSIDETGSEPLLMELSKNWDEDLTFLKELYDMTIDDESDLEGLIKEKSKNWEIDRVAITDRIILEMALSEMTHFPSIPVKVTINEYIELSKQYSTPKSKQFVNGLLDVLSVDLQKQGRIKKSGRGLLDNK
;
A
#
# COMPACT_ATOMS: atom_id res chain seq x y z
N MET A 1 -3.87 8.77 12.75
CA MET A 1 -4.78 9.28 11.70
C MET A 1 -4.04 9.20 10.40
N LEU A 2 -4.72 8.63 9.41
CA LEU A 2 -4.29 8.56 8.03
C LEU A 2 -4.07 9.98 7.48
N ASN A 3 -3.00 10.19 6.73
CA ASN A 3 -2.71 11.46 6.09
C ASN A 3 -2.66 11.31 4.57
N ARG A 4 -2.77 12.42 3.83
CA ARG A 4 -2.74 12.42 2.36
C ARG A 4 -1.46 11.78 1.79
N ARG A 5 -0.33 11.87 2.49
CA ARG A 5 0.92 11.21 2.09
C ARG A 5 0.80 9.69 2.09
N SER A 6 0.20 9.13 3.14
CA SER A 6 -0.02 7.68 3.26
C SER A 6 -0.95 7.19 2.14
N LEU A 7 -1.97 7.98 1.78
CA LEU A 7 -2.83 7.69 0.63
C LEU A 7 -2.04 7.67 -0.69
N ARG A 8 -1.18 8.68 -0.93
CA ARG A 8 -0.31 8.70 -2.13
C ARG A 8 0.61 7.49 -2.19
N ILE A 9 1.17 7.06 -1.05
CA ILE A 9 2.00 5.85 -0.98
C ILE A 9 1.18 4.61 -1.39
N LYS A 10 -0.02 4.42 -0.84
CA LYS A 10 -0.89 3.29 -1.21
C LYS A 10 -1.31 3.35 -2.70
N GLY A 11 -1.58 4.55 -3.22
CA GLY A 11 -1.83 4.78 -4.64
C GLY A 11 -0.65 4.37 -5.51
N MET A 12 0.56 4.81 -5.16
CA MET A 12 1.80 4.50 -5.86
C MET A 12 2.11 2.99 -5.85
N GLN A 13 1.98 2.33 -4.69
CA GLN A 13 2.17 0.89 -4.57
C GLN A 13 1.18 0.11 -5.45
N SER A 14 -0.08 0.56 -5.52
CA SER A 14 -1.12 -0.08 -6.32
C SER A 14 -0.90 0.13 -7.82
N ILE A 15 -0.49 1.33 -8.23
CA ILE A 15 -0.15 1.65 -9.62
C ILE A 15 1.10 0.86 -10.03
N PHE A 16 2.12 0.76 -9.17
CA PHE A 16 3.30 -0.08 -9.42
C PHE A 16 2.93 -1.54 -9.64
N ALA A 17 2.06 -2.10 -8.80
CA ALA A 17 1.58 -3.47 -8.96
C ALA A 17 0.78 -3.64 -10.26
N TYR A 18 -0.03 -2.65 -10.63
CA TYR A 18 -0.75 -2.61 -11.90
C TYR A 18 0.20 -2.63 -13.10
N HIS A 19 1.19 -1.73 -13.18
CA HIS A 19 2.13 -1.70 -14.32
C HIS A 19 2.97 -2.97 -14.41
N THR A 20 3.46 -3.49 -13.27
CA THR A 20 4.22 -4.75 -13.25
C THR A 20 3.37 -5.91 -13.79
N THR A 21 2.08 -5.95 -13.42
CA THR A 21 1.14 -6.96 -13.91
C THR A 21 0.82 -6.77 -15.39
N LYS A 22 0.63 -5.52 -15.83
CA LYS A 22 0.41 -5.14 -17.24
C LYS A 22 1.55 -5.61 -18.14
N GLU A 23 2.81 -5.40 -17.72
CA GLU A 23 3.99 -5.88 -18.45
C GLU A 23 4.12 -7.41 -18.42
N ALA A 24 3.85 -8.05 -17.28
CA ALA A 24 3.85 -9.51 -17.19
C ALA A 24 2.80 -10.13 -18.11
N ASP A 25 1.57 -9.62 -18.08
CA ASP A 25 0.47 -10.06 -18.95
C ASP A 25 0.81 -9.83 -20.44
N TYR A 26 1.46 -8.72 -20.78
CA TYR A 26 1.92 -8.44 -22.14
C TYR A 26 2.86 -9.53 -22.65
N ASN A 27 3.87 -9.86 -21.85
CA ASN A 27 4.85 -10.90 -22.18
C ASN A 27 4.22 -12.30 -22.23
N ILE A 28 3.26 -12.60 -21.36
CA ILE A 28 2.51 -13.86 -21.39
C ILE A 28 1.69 -13.97 -22.69
N CYS A 29 0.96 -12.92 -23.07
CA CYS A 29 0.19 -12.91 -24.32
C CYS A 29 1.09 -13.01 -25.55
N LYS A 30 2.20 -12.28 -25.58
CA LYS A 30 3.23 -12.41 -26.61
C LYS A 30 3.74 -13.84 -26.72
N LYS A 31 4.03 -14.49 -25.58
CA LYS A 31 4.47 -15.88 -25.54
C LYS A 31 3.40 -16.85 -26.06
N LYS A 32 2.13 -16.64 -25.70
CA LYS A 32 1.01 -17.44 -26.23
C LYS A 32 0.86 -17.31 -27.75
N ALA A 33 1.06 -16.10 -28.29
CA ALA A 33 1.06 -15.87 -29.73
C ALA A 33 2.20 -16.65 -30.42
N GLN A 34 3.38 -16.64 -29.82
CA GLN A 34 4.52 -17.46 -30.28
C GLN A 34 4.21 -18.96 -30.24
N ASP A 35 3.56 -19.42 -29.18
CA ASP A 35 3.33 -20.85 -28.97
C ASP A 35 2.27 -21.44 -29.92
N GLN A 36 1.48 -20.61 -30.62
CA GLN A 36 0.62 -21.07 -31.72
C GLN A 36 1.42 -21.65 -32.89
N PHE A 37 2.68 -21.27 -33.04
CA PHE A 37 3.58 -21.73 -34.10
C PHE A 37 4.57 -22.79 -33.58
N LEU A 38 4.25 -23.49 -32.49
CA LEU A 38 5.01 -24.66 -32.06
C LEU A 38 4.67 -25.87 -32.94
N PRO A 39 5.64 -26.79 -33.16
CA PRO A 39 5.33 -28.05 -33.82
C PRO A 39 4.26 -28.82 -33.03
N ASP A 40 3.20 -29.24 -33.71
CA ASP A 40 2.17 -30.09 -33.12
C ASP A 40 2.74 -31.50 -32.91
N LEU A 41 2.94 -31.88 -31.64
CA LEU A 41 3.48 -33.19 -31.28
C LEU A 41 2.55 -34.34 -31.65
N ASN A 42 1.27 -34.08 -31.89
CA ASN A 42 0.27 -35.10 -32.19
C ASN A 42 -0.01 -35.24 -33.70
N SER A 43 0.53 -34.35 -34.53
CA SER A 43 0.32 -34.43 -35.98
C SER A 43 1.09 -35.61 -36.57
N MET A 44 0.40 -36.38 -37.42
CA MET A 44 1.02 -37.47 -38.19
C MET A 44 1.73 -36.96 -39.46
N GLU A 45 1.59 -35.67 -39.81
CA GLU A 45 2.23 -35.06 -40.97
C GLU A 45 3.62 -34.49 -40.62
N VAL A 46 4.54 -34.55 -41.58
CA VAL A 46 5.89 -33.96 -41.42
C VAL A 46 5.75 -32.44 -41.46
N GLN A 47 6.07 -31.80 -40.32
CA GLN A 47 6.00 -30.36 -40.19
C GLN A 47 7.33 -29.68 -40.54
N ASP A 48 7.24 -28.53 -41.19
CA ASP A 48 8.39 -27.64 -41.42
C ASP A 48 8.77 -26.92 -40.12
N LYS A 49 9.65 -27.57 -39.34
CA LYS A 49 10.13 -27.03 -38.06
C LYS A 49 10.89 -25.72 -38.22
N GLU A 50 11.60 -25.52 -39.33
CA GLU A 50 12.35 -24.28 -39.58
C GLU A 50 11.41 -23.13 -39.94
N GLY A 51 10.40 -23.39 -40.76
CA GLY A 51 9.34 -22.43 -41.08
C GLY A 51 8.56 -22.00 -39.83
N LEU A 52 8.16 -22.95 -38.99
CA LEU A 52 7.47 -22.68 -37.73
C LEU A 52 8.32 -21.85 -36.75
N ALA A 53 9.61 -22.16 -36.64
CA ALA A 53 10.53 -21.38 -35.82
C ALA A 53 10.66 -19.92 -36.31
N LYS A 54 10.69 -19.71 -37.63
CA LYS A 54 10.68 -18.36 -38.23
C LYS A 54 9.37 -17.64 -37.96
N ASP A 55 8.23 -18.30 -38.18
CA ASP A 55 6.91 -17.72 -37.93
C ASP A 55 6.73 -17.30 -36.46
N ARG A 56 7.32 -18.06 -35.53
CA ARG A 56 7.36 -17.74 -34.09
C ARG A 56 8.14 -16.47 -33.77
N GLU A 57 9.24 -16.20 -34.48
CA GLU A 57 9.98 -14.94 -34.32
C GLU A 57 9.23 -13.77 -34.97
N VAL A 58 8.63 -14.01 -36.14
CA VAL A 58 7.88 -12.99 -36.88
C VAL A 58 6.65 -12.56 -36.07
N VAL A 59 5.84 -13.50 -35.53
CA VAL A 59 4.67 -13.13 -34.72
C VAL A 59 5.03 -12.30 -33.50
N ALA A 60 6.16 -12.57 -32.85
CA ALA A 60 6.61 -11.77 -31.72
C ALA A 60 6.98 -10.34 -32.12
N LYS A 61 7.67 -10.16 -33.25
CA LYS A 61 7.99 -8.83 -33.78
C LYS A 61 6.75 -8.09 -34.26
N THR A 62 5.84 -8.78 -34.96
CA THR A 62 4.56 -8.24 -35.38
C THR A 62 3.70 -7.81 -34.19
N TYR A 63 3.70 -8.59 -33.10
CA TYR A 63 3.01 -8.25 -31.85
C TYR A 63 3.53 -6.93 -31.26
N ASP A 64 4.86 -6.76 -31.20
CA ASP A 64 5.48 -5.50 -30.72
C ASP A 64 5.17 -4.33 -31.66
N GLN A 65 5.34 -4.51 -32.98
CA GLN A 65 5.08 -3.47 -33.97
C GLN A 65 3.63 -2.97 -33.95
N ILE A 66 2.65 -3.88 -33.87
CA ILE A 66 1.23 -3.48 -33.77
C ILE A 66 0.98 -2.71 -32.48
N HIS A 67 1.62 -3.11 -31.37
CA HIS A 67 1.46 -2.42 -30.09
C HIS A 67 2.03 -1.00 -30.10
N GLU A 68 3.25 -0.84 -30.62
CA GLU A 68 3.98 0.43 -30.58
C GLU A 68 3.54 1.43 -31.65
N SER A 69 3.35 0.95 -32.88
CA SER A 69 3.21 1.80 -34.07
C SER A 69 1.89 1.58 -34.82
N GLY A 70 1.04 0.69 -34.32
CA GLY A 70 -0.23 0.35 -34.96
C GLY A 70 -0.07 -0.51 -36.20
N ILE A 71 -1.20 -1.01 -36.71
CA ILE A 71 -1.20 -2.00 -37.79
C ILE A 71 -0.68 -1.45 -39.12
N ASP A 72 -0.84 -0.15 -39.38
CA ASP A 72 -0.47 0.48 -40.64
C ASP A 72 1.05 0.58 -40.83
N SER A 73 1.82 0.29 -39.77
CA SER A 73 3.28 0.30 -39.78
C SER A 73 3.92 -1.06 -40.11
N LEU A 74 3.10 -2.09 -40.34
CA LEU A 74 3.59 -3.45 -40.58
C LEU A 74 4.35 -3.59 -41.91
N GLU A 75 5.42 -4.37 -41.89
CA GLU A 75 6.20 -4.72 -43.10
C GLU A 75 5.34 -5.50 -44.11
N GLU A 76 5.56 -5.25 -45.40
CA GLU A 76 4.90 -6.00 -46.47
C GLU A 76 5.35 -7.48 -46.47
N GLY A 77 4.41 -8.40 -46.71
CA GLY A 77 4.71 -9.84 -46.85
C GLY A 77 4.56 -10.69 -45.58
N ILE A 78 4.11 -10.12 -44.45
CA ILE A 78 3.76 -10.89 -43.25
C ILE A 78 2.52 -11.75 -43.53
N LYS A 79 2.57 -13.03 -43.15
CA LYS A 79 1.45 -13.97 -43.34
C LYS A 79 0.18 -13.47 -42.62
N PRO A 80 -1.01 -13.52 -43.24
CA PRO A 80 -2.27 -13.09 -42.61
C PRO A 80 -2.58 -13.79 -41.28
N GLU A 81 -2.21 -15.07 -41.17
CA GLU A 81 -2.36 -15.86 -39.95
C GLU A 81 -1.55 -15.30 -38.78
N ILE A 82 -0.30 -14.88 -39.02
CA ILE A 82 0.55 -14.24 -38.02
C ILE A 82 -0.07 -12.93 -37.51
N ILE A 83 -0.57 -12.10 -38.42
CA ILE A 83 -1.22 -10.82 -38.07
C ILE A 83 -2.49 -11.09 -37.24
N LYS A 84 -3.27 -12.12 -37.61
CA LYS A 84 -4.48 -12.52 -36.89
C LYS A 84 -4.16 -12.95 -35.45
N GLU A 85 -3.17 -13.82 -35.26
CA GLU A 85 -2.77 -14.30 -33.94
C GLU A 85 -2.19 -13.17 -33.07
N ALA A 86 -1.31 -12.33 -33.63
CA ALA A 86 -0.77 -11.18 -32.92
C ALA A 86 -1.88 -10.24 -32.41
N LYS A 87 -2.86 -9.91 -33.27
CA LYS A 87 -4.03 -9.09 -32.89
C LYS A 87 -4.90 -9.76 -31.83
N PHE A 88 -5.14 -11.06 -31.96
CA PHE A 88 -5.97 -11.80 -31.03
C PHE A 88 -5.40 -11.68 -29.61
N PHE A 89 -4.12 -11.98 -29.42
CA PHE A 89 -3.48 -11.91 -28.10
C PHE A 89 -3.27 -10.48 -27.60
N LEU A 90 -3.07 -9.49 -28.49
CA LEU A 90 -3.07 -8.07 -28.10
C LEU A 90 -4.43 -7.65 -27.54
N ARG A 91 -5.52 -8.09 -28.17
CA ARG A 91 -6.88 -7.81 -27.67
C ARG A 91 -7.14 -8.52 -26.34
N GLU A 92 -6.69 -9.77 -26.18
CA GLU A 92 -6.76 -10.45 -24.88
C GLU A 92 -6.01 -9.67 -23.79
N TRP A 93 -4.80 -9.19 -24.10
CA TRP A 93 -4.03 -8.36 -23.18
C TRP A 93 -4.75 -7.05 -22.84
N GLN A 94 -5.32 -6.35 -23.83
CA GLN A 94 -6.09 -5.11 -23.61
C GLN A 94 -7.31 -5.33 -22.71
N ASN A 95 -8.06 -6.41 -22.95
CA ASN A 95 -9.25 -6.72 -22.14
C ASN A 95 -8.90 -6.97 -20.66
N LYS A 96 -7.76 -7.61 -20.40
CA LYS A 96 -7.26 -7.83 -19.03
C LYS A 96 -6.92 -6.54 -18.29
N GLN A 97 -6.58 -5.45 -19.00
CA GLN A 97 -6.16 -4.22 -18.33
C GLN A 97 -7.29 -3.59 -17.52
N GLU A 98 -8.53 -3.64 -18.01
CA GLU A 98 -9.67 -3.14 -17.25
C GLU A 98 -9.94 -4.01 -16.02
N GLU A 99 -9.84 -5.34 -16.15
CA GLU A 99 -9.97 -6.26 -15.01
C GLU A 99 -8.88 -6.01 -13.96
N ASN A 100 -7.63 -5.86 -14.39
CA ASN A 100 -6.49 -5.55 -13.54
C ASN A 100 -6.67 -4.20 -12.84
N LYS A 101 -7.11 -3.16 -13.57
CA LYS A 101 -7.37 -1.83 -13.02
C LYS A 101 -8.38 -1.92 -11.87
N GLN A 102 -9.50 -2.61 -12.07
CA GLN A 102 -10.53 -2.78 -11.04
C GLN A 102 -10.05 -3.65 -9.87
N HIS A 103 -9.27 -4.70 -10.16
CA HIS A 103 -8.70 -5.58 -9.15
C HIS A 103 -7.79 -4.80 -8.18
N PHE A 104 -6.79 -4.09 -8.70
CA PHE A 104 -5.85 -3.32 -7.88
C PHE A 104 -6.53 -2.14 -7.18
N ARG A 105 -7.52 -1.51 -7.80
CA ARG A 105 -8.35 -0.48 -7.14
C ARG A 105 -9.07 -1.03 -5.91
N LYS A 106 -9.72 -2.19 -6.02
CA LYS A 106 -10.40 -2.84 -4.89
C LYS A 106 -9.44 -3.27 -3.80
N ARG A 107 -8.31 -3.86 -4.19
CA ARG A 107 -7.23 -4.26 -3.28
C ARG A 107 -6.70 -3.08 -2.48
N MET A 108 -6.37 -1.97 -3.14
CA MET A 108 -5.89 -0.74 -2.50
C MET A 108 -6.84 -0.23 -1.41
N ILE A 109 -8.16 -0.27 -1.65
CA ILE A 109 -9.18 0.15 -0.68
C ILE A 109 -9.24 -0.84 0.48
N SER A 110 -9.20 -2.15 0.18
CA SER A 110 -9.19 -3.21 1.20
C SER A 110 -7.97 -3.07 2.12
N ASP A 111 -6.79 -2.81 1.55
CA ASP A 111 -5.52 -2.65 2.28
C ASP A 111 -5.52 -1.41 3.19
N LEU A 112 -6.40 -0.42 2.96
CA LEU A 112 -6.60 0.68 3.91
C LEU A 112 -7.51 0.27 5.07
N SER A 113 -8.52 -0.56 4.81
CA SER A 113 -9.43 -1.05 5.84
C SER A 113 -8.72 -1.97 6.84
N THR A 114 -7.74 -2.76 6.38
CA THR A 114 -6.95 -3.65 7.26
C THR A 114 -6.17 -2.88 8.32
N ILE A 115 -5.76 -1.62 8.07
CA ILE A 115 -5.09 -0.77 9.07
C ILE A 115 -5.97 -0.61 10.31
N TYR A 116 -7.29 -0.45 10.12
CA TYR A 116 -8.20 -0.35 11.25
C TYR A 116 -8.37 -1.69 11.97
N ASP A 117 -8.40 -2.81 11.22
CA ASP A 117 -8.46 -4.14 11.80
C ASP A 117 -7.22 -4.45 12.65
N ASP A 118 -6.03 -4.09 12.17
CA ASP A 118 -4.77 -4.21 12.90
C ASP A 118 -4.73 -3.32 14.14
N TYR A 119 -5.33 -2.12 14.08
CA TYR A 119 -5.47 -1.27 15.25
C TYR A 119 -6.31 -1.93 16.35
N ILE A 120 -7.46 -2.54 16.02
CA ILE A 120 -8.28 -3.26 17.00
C ILE A 120 -7.53 -4.52 17.49
N LYS A 121 -6.86 -5.25 16.59
CA LYS A 121 -6.08 -6.44 16.94
C LYS A 121 -4.94 -6.11 17.90
N LEU A 122 -4.25 -4.99 17.67
CA LEU A 122 -3.21 -4.49 18.55
C LEU A 122 -3.77 -4.09 19.90
N LEU A 123 -4.92 -3.44 20.00
CA LEU A 123 -5.55 -3.14 21.30
C LEU A 123 -5.95 -4.41 22.05
N TYR A 124 -6.48 -5.41 21.34
CA TYR A 124 -6.91 -6.67 21.95
C TYR A 124 -5.74 -7.50 22.48
N LEU A 125 -4.54 -7.30 21.96
CA LEU A 125 -3.32 -7.99 22.42
C LEU A 125 -3.10 -7.86 23.94
N ILE A 126 -3.31 -6.68 24.52
CA ILE A 126 -3.07 -6.48 25.95
C ILE A 126 -4.11 -7.20 26.82
N VAL A 127 -5.34 -7.35 26.31
CA VAL A 127 -6.41 -8.12 26.96
C VAL A 127 -6.06 -9.60 26.97
N GLU A 128 -5.61 -10.14 25.84
CA GLU A 128 -5.17 -11.54 25.74
C GLU A 128 -3.96 -11.86 26.64
N ILE A 129 -3.01 -10.93 26.75
CA ILE A 129 -1.88 -11.07 27.67
C ILE A 129 -2.38 -11.10 29.13
N GLU A 130 -3.31 -10.21 29.50
CA GLU A 130 -3.92 -10.18 30.83
C GLU A 130 -4.64 -11.50 31.16
N GLU A 131 -5.51 -11.97 30.26
CA GLU A 131 -6.26 -13.22 30.44
C GLU A 131 -5.34 -14.43 30.65
N LEU A 132 -4.25 -14.51 29.87
CA LEU A 132 -3.23 -15.54 30.02
C LEU A 132 -2.55 -15.47 31.39
N ILE A 133 -2.19 -14.27 31.87
CA ILE A 133 -1.53 -14.08 33.17
C ILE A 133 -2.49 -14.42 34.32
N SER A 134 -3.74 -13.97 34.23
CA SER A 134 -4.83 -14.29 35.14
C SER A 134 -5.03 -15.80 35.29
N ALA A 135 -5.05 -16.53 34.17
CA ALA A 135 -5.20 -17.98 34.15
C ALA A 135 -3.99 -18.74 34.73
N GLN A 136 -2.77 -18.20 34.61
CA GLN A 136 -1.56 -18.82 35.18
C GLN A 136 -1.45 -18.62 36.69
N LYS A 137 -1.80 -17.43 37.19
CA LYS A 137 -1.61 -17.07 38.60
C LYS A 137 -2.71 -17.63 39.51
N SER A 138 -3.94 -17.79 39.01
CA SER A 138 -5.01 -18.50 39.74
C SER A 138 -4.60 -19.93 40.14
N LYS A 139 -3.73 -20.57 39.34
CA LYS A 139 -3.20 -21.91 39.61
C LYS A 139 -2.03 -21.95 40.61
N LYS A 140 -1.37 -20.82 40.87
CA LYS A 140 -0.10 -20.75 41.63
C LYS A 140 -0.18 -20.01 42.98
N GLY A 141 -1.31 -19.38 43.31
CA GLY A 141 -1.51 -18.73 44.62
C GLY A 141 -0.49 -17.60 44.91
N ILE A 142 -0.09 -16.84 43.89
CA ILE A 142 0.93 -15.77 44.00
C ILE A 142 0.28 -14.47 44.51
N GLU A 143 0.90 -13.82 45.51
CA GLU A 143 0.38 -12.60 46.15
C GLU A 143 0.45 -11.34 45.27
N HIS A 144 1.52 -11.18 44.46
CA HIS A 144 1.71 -10.03 43.58
C HIS A 144 1.12 -10.27 42.19
N ASN A 145 0.15 -9.43 41.80
CA ASN A 145 -0.59 -9.59 40.56
C ASN A 145 -1.23 -8.32 40.02
N ASN A 146 -0.46 -7.24 39.95
CA ASN A 146 -0.97 -5.95 39.49
C ASN A 146 -1.41 -6.04 38.03
N PHE A 147 -0.67 -6.75 37.18
CA PHE A 147 -1.01 -6.83 35.77
C PHE A 147 -2.35 -7.53 35.50
N ALA A 148 -2.66 -8.64 36.17
CA ALA A 148 -3.99 -9.28 36.07
C ALA A 148 -5.12 -8.44 36.68
N LYS A 149 -4.78 -7.52 37.59
CA LYS A 149 -5.75 -6.66 38.25
C LYS A 149 -5.85 -5.28 37.60
N ASN A 150 -5.08 -5.03 36.55
CA ASN A 150 -4.91 -3.73 35.90
C ASN A 150 -6.28 -3.13 35.53
N THR A 151 -6.57 -1.96 36.07
CA THR A 151 -7.87 -1.30 35.93
C THR A 151 -8.08 -0.74 34.53
N LEU A 152 -7.02 -0.32 33.84
CA LEU A 152 -7.13 0.16 32.46
C LEU A 152 -7.52 -0.96 31.51
N ILE A 153 -6.91 -2.15 31.63
CA ILE A 153 -7.26 -3.30 30.80
C ILE A 153 -8.72 -3.73 31.05
N LYS A 154 -9.17 -3.67 32.30
CA LYS A 154 -10.58 -3.91 32.65
C LYS A 154 -11.52 -2.87 32.03
N SER A 155 -11.18 -1.58 32.09
CA SER A 155 -11.96 -0.51 31.44
C SER A 155 -12.03 -0.73 29.93
N LEU A 156 -10.92 -1.08 29.28
CA LEU A 156 -10.88 -1.41 27.85
C LEU A 156 -11.78 -2.61 27.54
N LYS A 157 -11.68 -3.69 28.34
CA LYS A 157 -12.48 -4.91 28.15
C LYS A 157 -13.98 -4.66 28.35
N ASN A 158 -14.37 -3.75 29.24
CA ASN A 158 -15.76 -3.43 29.52
C ASN A 158 -16.39 -2.42 28.54
N CYS A 159 -15.60 -1.78 27.67
CA CYS A 159 -16.12 -0.86 26.66
C CYS A 159 -16.94 -1.62 25.61
N GLU A 160 -18.21 -1.23 25.42
CA GLU A 160 -19.14 -1.91 24.52
C GLU A 160 -18.70 -1.71 23.06
N GLU A 161 -18.34 -0.48 22.70
CA GLU A 161 -17.82 -0.14 21.37
C GLU A 161 -16.64 -1.05 20.96
N PHE A 162 -15.69 -1.28 21.87
CA PHE A 162 -14.52 -2.13 21.62
C PHE A 162 -14.91 -3.61 21.45
N GLN A 163 -15.77 -4.14 22.31
CA GLN A 163 -16.21 -5.54 22.23
C GLN A 163 -16.99 -5.84 20.94
N VAL A 164 -17.80 -4.89 20.48
CA VAL A 164 -18.53 -5.00 19.21
C VAL A 164 -17.55 -5.12 18.04
N GLU A 165 -16.53 -4.27 17.97
CA GLU A 165 -15.55 -4.32 16.87
C GLU A 165 -14.66 -5.57 16.93
N VAL A 166 -14.25 -6.03 18.12
CA VAL A 166 -13.52 -7.30 18.30
C VAL A 166 -14.35 -8.49 17.79
N SER A 167 -15.62 -8.55 18.17
CA SER A 167 -16.55 -9.63 17.77
C SER A 167 -16.83 -9.62 16.26
N LYS A 168 -17.10 -8.44 15.71
CA LYS A 168 -17.38 -8.24 14.28
C LYS A 168 -16.22 -8.66 13.39
N LYS A 169 -14.98 -8.37 13.82
CA LYS A 169 -13.76 -8.70 13.09
C LYS A 169 -13.23 -10.11 13.40
N LYS A 170 -13.84 -10.81 14.37
CA LYS A 170 -13.42 -12.14 14.84
C LYS A 170 -11.94 -12.18 15.21
N ILE A 171 -11.48 -11.13 15.89
CA ILE A 171 -10.08 -11.00 16.28
C ILE A 171 -9.77 -12.04 17.35
N ALA A 172 -8.68 -12.78 17.15
CA ALA A 172 -8.13 -13.72 18.11
C ALA A 172 -6.61 -13.73 17.98
N TRP A 173 -5.94 -14.02 19.09
CA TRP A 173 -4.50 -14.24 19.13
C TRP A 173 -4.20 -15.73 19.37
N ASP A 174 -3.11 -16.21 18.77
CA ASP A 174 -2.62 -17.55 19.05
C ASP A 174 -2.09 -17.60 20.49
N SER A 175 -2.71 -18.42 21.34
CA SER A 175 -2.36 -18.52 22.76
C SER A 175 -0.91 -18.96 23.00
N ASP A 176 -0.33 -19.77 22.11
CA ASP A 176 1.07 -20.19 22.23
C ASP A 176 2.03 -19.05 21.85
N LEU A 177 1.67 -18.23 20.85
CA LEU A 177 2.40 -17.01 20.51
C LEU A 177 2.41 -16.02 21.68
N ILE A 178 1.24 -15.73 22.26
CA ILE A 178 1.11 -14.82 23.42
C ILE A 178 1.92 -15.34 24.60
N ARG A 179 1.89 -16.66 24.84
CA ARG A 179 2.70 -17.29 25.89
C ARG A 179 4.20 -17.12 25.64
N SER A 180 4.65 -17.28 24.40
CA SER A 180 6.07 -17.05 24.03
C SER A 180 6.45 -15.60 24.26
N TRP A 181 5.65 -14.65 23.76
CA TRP A 181 5.93 -13.21 23.88
C TRP A 181 5.93 -12.75 25.34
N HIS A 182 5.00 -13.25 26.15
CA HIS A 182 4.98 -12.99 27.59
C HIS A 182 6.29 -13.44 28.25
N LYS A 183 6.72 -14.67 27.97
CA LYS A 183 7.92 -15.28 28.57
C LYS A 183 9.22 -14.65 28.07
N GLU A 184 9.32 -14.38 26.78
CA GLU A 184 10.55 -13.95 26.11
C GLU A 184 10.75 -12.45 26.12
N PHE A 185 9.67 -11.66 26.02
CA PHE A 185 9.78 -10.22 25.78
C PHE A 185 9.20 -9.37 26.90
N LEU A 186 8.19 -9.83 27.63
CA LEU A 186 7.57 -9.04 28.69
C LEU A 186 8.19 -9.32 30.06
N LYS A 187 8.23 -10.60 30.45
CA LYS A 187 8.70 -11.04 31.77
C LYS A 187 10.15 -10.65 32.11
N PRO A 188 11.11 -10.64 31.16
CA PRO A 188 12.49 -10.26 31.47
C PRO A 188 12.71 -8.76 31.68
N GLU A 189 11.72 -7.91 31.38
CA GLU A 189 11.88 -6.46 31.44
C GLU A 189 11.76 -5.94 32.89
N GLU A 190 12.75 -5.15 33.31
CA GLU A 190 12.83 -4.57 34.66
C GLU A 190 11.57 -3.75 35.01
N PHE A 191 11.11 -2.91 34.06
CA PHE A 191 9.91 -2.09 34.28
C PHE A 191 8.62 -2.91 34.47
N TYR A 192 8.58 -4.14 33.96
CA TYR A 192 7.43 -5.02 34.13
C TYR A 192 7.48 -5.69 35.52
N GLU A 193 8.65 -6.16 35.93
CA GLU A 193 8.86 -6.73 37.26
C GLU A 193 8.62 -5.70 38.37
N GLU A 194 9.10 -4.47 38.20
CA GLU A 194 8.85 -3.35 39.13
C GLU A 194 7.35 -3.08 39.28
N TYR A 195 6.62 -2.98 38.16
CA TYR A 195 5.19 -2.72 38.18
C TYR A 195 4.40 -3.87 38.84
N ASP A 196 4.70 -5.13 38.52
CA ASP A 196 3.94 -6.27 39.04
C ASP A 196 4.13 -6.46 40.54
N ASN A 197 5.27 -6.01 41.09
CA ASN A 197 5.60 -6.05 42.52
C ASN A 197 5.27 -4.76 43.29
N MET A 198 4.80 -3.71 42.61
CA MET A 198 4.42 -2.44 43.22
C MET A 198 3.25 -2.62 44.21
N ALA A 199 3.20 -1.83 45.28
CA ALA A 199 2.08 -1.83 46.23
C ALA A 199 1.52 -0.41 46.41
N PRO A 200 0.18 -0.27 46.58
CA PRO A 200 -0.85 -0.53 45.56
C PRO A 200 -0.72 0.39 44.33
N THR A 201 -1.12 -0.08 43.14
CA THR A 201 -1.08 0.72 41.91
C THR A 201 -2.26 1.70 41.82
N LYS A 202 -2.02 2.85 41.19
CA LYS A 202 -3.05 3.80 40.75
C LYS A 202 -3.38 3.58 39.27
N PHE A 203 -4.49 4.17 38.82
CA PHE A 203 -4.87 4.09 37.41
C PHE A 203 -3.79 4.64 36.47
N GLU A 204 -3.07 5.70 36.87
CA GLU A 204 -1.97 6.25 36.09
C GLU A 204 -0.80 5.27 35.94
N ASP A 205 -0.49 4.50 36.99
CA ASP A 205 0.55 3.46 36.96
C ASP A 205 0.16 2.34 35.98
N ASP A 206 -1.12 1.94 36.02
CA ASP A 206 -1.73 0.93 35.15
C ASP A 206 -1.76 1.37 33.68
N GLN A 207 -1.96 2.67 33.42
CA GLN A 207 -1.87 3.25 32.09
C GLN A 207 -0.42 3.33 31.62
N GLU A 208 0.50 3.75 32.48
CA GLU A 208 1.91 3.90 32.14
C GLU A 208 2.55 2.57 31.73
N ILE A 209 2.27 1.48 32.47
CA ILE A 209 2.80 0.15 32.10
C ILE A 209 2.32 -0.29 30.72
N CYS A 210 1.04 -0.12 30.40
CA CYS A 210 0.49 -0.47 29.09
C CYS A 210 1.19 0.34 27.99
N LEU A 211 1.34 1.66 28.18
CA LEU A 211 2.06 2.51 27.23
C LEU A 211 3.53 2.13 27.07
N LYS A 212 4.22 1.73 28.16
CA LYS A 212 5.60 1.26 28.14
C LYS A 212 5.72 -0.05 27.33
N ILE A 213 4.83 -1.01 27.55
CA ILE A 213 4.78 -2.29 26.81
C ILE A 213 4.68 -2.03 25.30
N TYR A 214 3.74 -1.20 24.85
CA TYR A 214 3.61 -0.92 23.41
C TYR A 214 4.84 -0.20 22.85
N LYS A 215 5.40 0.78 23.56
CA LYS A 215 6.54 1.58 23.07
C LYS A 215 7.84 0.80 23.04
N ALA A 216 8.11 -0.01 24.07
CA ALA A 216 9.39 -0.70 24.26
C ALA A 216 9.41 -2.09 23.62
N ILE A 217 8.26 -2.77 23.59
CA ILE A 217 8.16 -4.14 23.09
C ILE A 217 7.41 -4.14 21.75
N ILE A 218 6.10 -3.87 21.75
CA ILE A 218 5.26 -4.15 20.58
C ILE A 218 5.71 -3.41 19.31
N PHE A 219 6.07 -2.14 19.41
CA PHE A 219 6.49 -1.33 18.25
C PHE A 219 8.01 -1.21 18.06
N LYS A 220 8.84 -1.90 18.87
CA LYS A 220 10.31 -1.73 18.85
C LYS A 220 11.08 -3.05 18.84
N ASN A 221 10.54 -4.12 19.42
CA ASN A 221 11.17 -5.44 19.40
C ASN A 221 11.21 -5.99 17.96
N GLU A 222 12.37 -6.44 17.53
CA GLU A 222 12.61 -6.90 16.16
C GLU A 222 11.75 -8.12 15.80
N ARG A 223 11.72 -9.15 16.66
CA ARG A 223 10.92 -10.38 16.44
C ARG A 223 9.42 -10.11 16.40
N VAL A 224 8.94 -9.16 17.20
CA VAL A 224 7.53 -8.74 17.14
C VAL A 224 7.23 -8.05 15.82
N ASN A 225 8.12 -7.18 15.33
CA ASN A 225 7.95 -6.53 14.04
C ASN A 225 8.03 -7.54 12.88
N GLU A 226 8.98 -8.48 12.90
CA GLU A 226 9.08 -9.56 11.90
C GLU A 226 7.78 -10.36 11.79
N TYR A 227 7.12 -10.63 12.92
CA TYR A 227 5.83 -11.31 12.92
C TYR A 227 4.74 -10.49 12.18
N PHE A 228 4.66 -9.18 12.42
CA PHE A 228 3.69 -8.34 11.73
C PHE A 228 4.04 -8.14 10.26
N GLU A 229 5.32 -7.99 9.91
CA GLU A 229 5.79 -7.89 8.52
C GLU A 229 5.48 -9.15 7.71
N ALA A 230 5.52 -10.33 8.35
CA ALA A 230 5.13 -11.58 7.73
C ALA A 230 3.61 -11.68 7.43
N LEU A 231 2.79 -10.92 8.16
CA LEU A 231 1.33 -10.90 7.99
C LEU A 231 0.86 -9.76 7.08
N ASP A 232 1.47 -8.58 7.21
CA ASP A 232 1.18 -7.37 6.45
C ASP A 232 2.48 -6.83 5.84
N ILE A 233 2.59 -6.93 4.51
CA ILE A 233 3.71 -6.37 3.74
C ILE A 233 3.80 -4.85 3.95
N GLY A 234 2.67 -4.17 4.23
CA GLY A 234 2.61 -2.74 4.51
C GLY A 234 2.86 -2.35 5.97
N TRP A 235 3.33 -3.28 6.81
CA TRP A 235 3.49 -3.04 8.25
C TRP A 235 4.35 -1.82 8.55
N GLU A 236 5.50 -1.67 7.90
CA GLU A 236 6.43 -0.58 8.23
C GLU A 236 5.83 0.81 7.91
N GLU A 237 5.02 0.92 6.84
CA GLU A 237 4.29 2.15 6.54
C GLU A 237 3.11 2.39 7.48
N ASN A 238 2.41 1.32 7.87
CA ASN A 238 1.20 1.38 8.69
C ASN A 238 1.53 1.58 10.18
N LYS A 239 2.66 1.06 10.64
CA LYS A 239 3.12 1.03 12.03
C LYS A 239 3.14 2.39 12.72
N PRO A 240 3.63 3.51 12.12
CA PRO A 240 3.55 4.83 12.75
C PRO A 240 2.10 5.28 13.04
N ILE A 241 1.16 4.97 12.13
CA ILE A 241 -0.27 5.30 12.29
C ILE A 241 -0.85 4.44 13.40
N LEU A 242 -0.62 3.12 13.36
CA LEU A 242 -1.07 2.15 14.37
C LEU A 242 -0.54 2.52 15.75
N LYS A 243 0.75 2.80 15.87
CA LYS A 243 1.39 3.28 17.11
C LYS A 243 0.74 4.54 17.62
N SER A 244 0.48 5.52 16.75
CA SER A 244 -0.21 6.75 17.18
C SER A 244 -1.63 6.47 17.64
N MET A 245 -2.36 5.54 17.01
CA MET A 245 -3.76 5.24 17.36
C MET A 245 -3.81 4.51 18.70
N VAL A 246 -3.12 3.38 18.82
CA VAL A 246 -3.05 2.58 20.06
C VAL A 246 -2.65 3.44 21.26
N LEU A 247 -1.56 4.21 21.14
CA LEU A 247 -1.07 5.01 22.28
C LEU A 247 -2.00 6.17 22.66
N LYS A 248 -2.78 6.72 21.72
CA LYS A 248 -3.74 7.77 22.02
C LYS A 248 -5.00 7.19 22.65
N THR A 249 -5.47 6.05 22.16
CA THR A 249 -6.60 5.32 22.75
C THR A 249 -6.30 4.92 24.19
N LEU A 250 -5.15 4.28 24.44
CA LEU A 250 -4.78 3.89 25.81
C LEU A 250 -4.66 5.09 26.75
N LYS A 251 -4.27 6.26 26.24
CA LYS A 251 -4.21 7.50 27.04
C LYS A 251 -5.57 8.12 27.31
N SER A 252 -6.55 7.91 26.43
CA SER A 252 -7.89 8.49 26.57
C SER A 252 -8.81 7.64 27.46
N ILE A 253 -8.46 6.38 27.75
CA ILE A 253 -9.21 5.55 28.70
C ILE A 253 -9.15 6.21 30.07
N ASP A 254 -10.32 6.39 30.68
CA ASP A 254 -10.49 6.79 32.07
C ASP A 254 -10.98 5.61 32.93
N GLU A 255 -11.03 5.83 34.25
CA GLU A 255 -11.54 4.84 35.22
C GLU A 255 -13.00 4.47 34.98
N THR A 256 -13.78 5.34 34.30
CA THR A 256 -15.21 5.13 34.07
C THR A 256 -15.52 4.35 32.80
N GLY A 257 -14.53 4.16 31.91
CA GLY A 257 -14.73 3.53 30.61
C GLY A 257 -15.62 4.35 29.69
N SER A 258 -15.49 5.68 29.72
CA SER A 258 -16.34 6.58 28.95
C SER A 258 -16.22 6.38 27.43
N GLU A 259 -17.34 6.52 26.74
CA GLU A 259 -17.45 6.39 25.27
C GLU A 259 -17.66 7.77 24.62
N PRO A 260 -17.21 7.99 23.36
CA PRO A 260 -16.54 7.03 22.47
C PRO A 260 -15.05 6.85 22.78
N LEU A 261 -14.56 5.62 22.67
CA LEU A 261 -13.18 5.26 22.98
C LEU A 261 -12.32 5.09 21.73
N LEU A 262 -12.88 4.49 20.66
CA LEU A 262 -12.08 4.10 19.50
C LEU A 262 -11.76 5.30 18.59
N MET A 263 -10.53 5.34 18.11
CA MET A 263 -10.09 6.36 17.16
C MET A 263 -10.50 6.01 15.74
N GLU A 264 -11.05 6.98 15.03
CA GLU A 264 -11.25 6.88 13.59
C GLU A 264 -9.90 6.91 12.83
N LEU A 265 -9.83 6.14 11.74
CA LEU A 265 -8.66 6.11 10.87
C LEU A 265 -8.46 7.47 10.17
N SER A 266 -9.55 8.08 9.69
CA SER A 266 -9.60 9.45 9.18
C SER A 266 -10.89 10.15 9.60
N LYS A 267 -10.79 11.45 9.87
CA LYS A 267 -11.95 12.31 10.15
C LYS A 267 -12.82 12.56 8.91
N ASN A 268 -12.21 12.54 7.72
CA ASN A 268 -12.88 12.81 6.44
C ASN A 268 -12.73 11.58 5.54
N TRP A 269 -13.13 10.41 6.03
CA TRP A 269 -12.91 9.13 5.36
C TRP A 269 -13.42 9.10 3.91
N ASP A 270 -14.61 9.63 3.66
CA ASP A 270 -15.19 9.66 2.30
C ASP A 270 -14.38 10.54 1.35
N GLU A 271 -13.89 11.69 1.82
CA GLU A 271 -13.05 12.61 1.03
C GLU A 271 -11.66 12.00 0.78
N ASP A 272 -11.13 11.27 1.74
CA ASP A 272 -9.86 10.56 1.64
C ASP A 272 -9.93 9.40 0.64
N LEU A 273 -10.98 8.60 0.72
CA LEU A 273 -11.22 7.52 -0.23
C LEU A 273 -11.50 8.03 -1.64
N THR A 274 -12.26 9.12 -1.77
CA THR A 274 -12.56 9.72 -3.08
C THR A 274 -11.28 10.20 -3.75
N PHE A 275 -10.46 10.98 -3.05
CA PHE A 275 -9.15 11.40 -3.54
C PHE A 275 -8.27 10.23 -3.97
N LEU A 276 -8.17 9.18 -3.16
CA LEU A 276 -7.30 8.04 -3.48
C LEU A 276 -7.79 7.31 -4.73
N LYS A 277 -9.11 7.09 -4.84
CA LYS A 277 -9.74 6.45 -6.01
C LYS A 277 -9.52 7.28 -7.27
N GLU A 278 -9.82 8.58 -7.21
CA GLU A 278 -9.65 9.48 -8.34
C GLU A 278 -8.18 9.60 -8.76
N LEU A 279 -7.25 9.68 -7.81
CA LEU A 279 -5.82 9.77 -8.12
C LEU A 279 -5.34 8.50 -8.84
N TYR A 280 -5.77 7.34 -8.36
CA TYR A 280 -5.48 6.06 -9.00
C TYR A 280 -6.10 5.96 -10.40
N ASP A 281 -7.41 6.23 -10.51
CA ASP A 281 -8.17 6.11 -11.75
C ASP A 281 -7.61 7.05 -12.83
N MET A 282 -7.43 8.34 -12.50
CA MET A 282 -6.92 9.35 -13.44
C MET A 282 -5.47 9.10 -13.87
N THR A 283 -4.62 8.58 -12.97
CA THR A 283 -3.21 8.29 -13.33
C THR A 283 -3.13 7.15 -14.35
N ILE A 284 -3.97 6.12 -14.21
CA ILE A 284 -4.01 4.99 -15.15
C ILE A 284 -4.69 5.40 -16.47
N ASP A 285 -5.80 6.16 -16.39
CA ASP A 285 -6.55 6.56 -17.58
C ASP A 285 -5.77 7.52 -18.49
N ASP A 286 -4.96 8.40 -17.89
CA ASP A 286 -4.14 9.37 -18.64
C ASP A 286 -2.70 8.86 -18.90
N GLU A 287 -2.38 7.60 -18.59
CA GLU A 287 -1.01 7.03 -18.66
C GLU A 287 -0.27 7.42 -19.95
N SER A 288 -0.90 7.25 -21.11
CA SER A 288 -0.30 7.55 -22.42
C SER A 288 0.05 9.04 -22.60
N ASP A 289 -0.84 9.94 -22.16
CA ASP A 289 -0.62 11.39 -22.22
C ASP A 289 0.47 11.82 -21.23
N LEU A 290 0.42 11.31 -20.00
CA LEU A 290 1.40 11.59 -18.96
C LEU A 290 2.80 11.11 -19.37
N GLU A 291 2.91 9.90 -19.91
CA GLU A 291 4.17 9.38 -20.46
C GLU A 291 4.69 10.26 -21.60
N GLY A 292 3.81 10.73 -22.50
CA GLY A 292 4.17 11.63 -23.58
C GLY A 292 4.78 12.94 -23.07
N LEU A 293 4.14 13.57 -22.08
CA LEU A 293 4.63 14.80 -21.44
C LEU A 293 6.00 14.59 -20.78
N ILE A 294 6.15 13.47 -20.04
CA ILE A 294 7.40 13.12 -19.38
C ILE A 294 8.49 12.92 -20.43
N LYS A 295 8.26 12.11 -21.47
CA LYS A 295 9.22 11.81 -22.55
C LYS A 295 9.66 13.07 -23.30
N GLU A 296 8.76 14.01 -23.56
CA GLU A 296 9.09 15.24 -24.28
C GLU A 296 10.13 16.09 -23.51
N LYS A 297 9.98 16.20 -22.19
CA LYS A 297 10.84 17.04 -21.34
C LYS A 297 12.05 16.32 -20.76
N SER A 298 12.07 14.99 -20.84
CA SER A 298 13.17 14.15 -20.36
C SER A 298 14.19 13.80 -21.45
N LYS A 299 14.16 14.42 -22.63
CA LYS A 299 15.13 14.16 -23.74
C LYS A 299 16.62 14.28 -23.37
N ASN A 300 16.95 15.07 -22.34
CA ASN A 300 18.33 15.21 -21.84
C ASN A 300 18.70 14.16 -20.78
N TRP A 301 17.73 13.36 -20.34
CA TRP A 301 17.87 12.31 -19.36
C TRP A 301 17.74 10.97 -20.09
N GLU A 302 18.52 9.97 -19.68
CA GLU A 302 18.40 8.63 -20.24
C GLU A 302 17.07 8.01 -19.77
N ILE A 303 15.99 8.28 -20.51
CA ILE A 303 14.62 7.83 -20.22
C ILE A 303 14.57 6.31 -20.03
N ASP A 304 15.33 5.57 -20.84
CA ASP A 304 15.43 4.11 -20.78
C ASP A 304 16.06 3.60 -19.47
N ARG A 305 16.61 4.48 -18.63
CA ARG A 305 17.16 4.17 -17.31
C ARG A 305 16.37 4.75 -16.14
N VAL A 306 15.22 5.38 -16.41
CA VAL A 306 14.34 5.88 -15.35
C VAL A 306 13.69 4.69 -14.67
N ALA A 307 13.85 4.59 -13.36
CA ALA A 307 13.18 3.54 -12.59
C ALA A 307 11.67 3.66 -12.76
N ILE A 308 10.97 2.53 -12.91
CA ILE A 308 9.51 2.50 -13.03
C ILE A 308 8.84 3.27 -11.87
N THR A 309 9.42 3.21 -10.67
CA THR A 309 8.99 3.98 -9.50
C THR A 309 9.05 5.49 -9.73
N ASP A 310 10.12 6.01 -10.34
CA ASP A 310 10.26 7.44 -10.65
C ASP A 310 9.24 7.88 -11.69
N ARG A 311 8.99 7.04 -12.70
CA ARG A 311 7.95 7.29 -13.71
C ARG A 311 6.57 7.41 -13.05
N ILE A 312 6.20 6.45 -12.21
CA ILE A 312 4.91 6.45 -11.49
C ILE A 312 4.78 7.67 -10.58
N ILE A 313 5.84 8.03 -9.85
CA ILE A 313 5.86 9.23 -9.00
C ILE A 313 5.58 10.49 -9.83
N LEU A 314 6.20 10.60 -11.01
CA LEU A 314 5.96 11.72 -11.93
C LEU A 314 4.52 11.72 -12.46
N GLU A 315 4.03 10.58 -12.95
CA GLU A 315 2.67 10.43 -13.48
C GLU A 315 1.62 10.82 -12.44
N MET A 316 1.74 10.29 -11.22
CA MET A 316 0.84 10.64 -10.11
C MET A 316 0.93 12.12 -9.73
N ALA A 317 2.12 12.71 -9.77
CA ALA A 317 2.31 14.14 -9.49
C ALA A 317 1.62 15.01 -10.54
N LEU A 318 1.77 14.67 -11.83
CA LEU A 318 1.13 15.38 -12.93
C LEU A 318 -0.39 15.23 -12.85
N SER A 319 -0.89 14.00 -12.65
CA SER A 319 -2.30 13.70 -12.42
C SER A 319 -2.88 14.51 -11.25
N GLU A 320 -2.16 14.59 -10.13
CA GLU A 320 -2.59 15.40 -8.99
C GLU A 320 -2.61 16.91 -9.34
N MET A 321 -1.62 17.40 -10.10
CA MET A 321 -1.57 18.79 -10.52
C MET A 321 -2.73 19.17 -11.46
N THR A 322 -3.10 18.29 -12.38
CA THR A 322 -4.12 18.56 -13.39
C THR A 322 -5.53 18.36 -12.86
N HIS A 323 -5.77 17.32 -12.08
CA HIS A 323 -7.13 16.88 -11.72
C HIS A 323 -7.61 17.35 -10.35
N PHE A 324 -6.72 17.79 -9.47
CA PHE A 324 -7.07 18.18 -8.10
C PHE A 324 -6.92 19.69 -7.91
N PRO A 325 -7.96 20.49 -8.22
CA PRO A 325 -7.87 21.94 -8.20
C PRO A 325 -7.68 22.51 -6.78
N SER A 326 -8.12 21.78 -5.75
CA SER A 326 -8.01 22.16 -4.34
C SER A 326 -6.60 22.02 -3.75
N ILE A 327 -5.68 21.34 -4.45
CA ILE A 327 -4.32 21.08 -3.95
C ILE A 327 -3.33 22.03 -4.64
N PRO A 328 -2.60 22.89 -3.90
CA PRO A 328 -1.59 23.75 -4.50
C PRO A 328 -0.48 22.96 -5.20
N VAL A 329 -0.04 23.42 -6.37
CA VAL A 329 1.03 22.77 -7.17
C VAL A 329 2.29 22.54 -6.35
N LYS A 330 2.73 23.52 -5.57
CA LYS A 330 3.92 23.40 -4.71
C LYS A 330 3.79 22.31 -3.64
N VAL A 331 2.60 22.10 -3.10
CA VAL A 331 2.34 21.04 -2.12
C VAL A 331 2.47 19.69 -2.81
N THR A 332 1.84 19.52 -3.97
CA THR A 332 1.97 18.32 -4.81
C THR A 332 3.44 18.00 -5.09
N ILE A 333 4.22 18.96 -5.61
CA ILE A 333 5.65 18.79 -5.89
C ILE A 333 6.41 18.31 -4.65
N ASN A 334 6.24 18.99 -3.51
CA ASN A 334 6.92 18.63 -2.27
C ASN A 334 6.60 17.20 -1.81
N GLU A 335 5.33 16.79 -1.88
CA GLU A 335 4.92 15.45 -1.45
C GLU A 335 5.54 14.36 -2.33
N TYR A 336 5.53 14.51 -3.65
CA TYR A 336 6.13 13.52 -4.55
C TYR A 336 7.67 13.50 -4.51
N ILE A 337 8.30 14.62 -4.15
CA ILE A 337 9.74 14.62 -3.82
C ILE A 337 10.01 13.79 -2.56
N GLU A 338 9.20 13.91 -1.50
CA GLU A 338 9.39 13.07 -0.31
C GLU A 338 9.19 11.58 -0.62
N LEU A 339 8.20 11.24 -1.46
CA LEU A 339 8.01 9.87 -1.94
C LEU A 339 9.26 9.35 -2.69
N SER A 340 9.84 10.15 -3.58
CA SER A 340 11.04 9.75 -4.32
C SER A 340 12.25 9.44 -3.43
N LYS A 341 12.37 10.12 -2.28
CA LYS A 341 13.44 9.83 -1.30
C LYS A 341 13.24 8.50 -0.58
N GLN A 342 11.99 8.11 -0.38
CA GLN A 342 11.63 6.90 0.38
C GLN A 342 11.69 5.65 -0.50
N TYR A 343 11.25 5.75 -1.75
CA TYR A 343 11.00 4.58 -2.60
C TYR A 343 11.94 4.44 -3.80
N SER A 344 12.84 5.39 -4.03
CA SER A 344 13.70 5.40 -5.20
C SER A 344 15.16 5.67 -4.85
N THR A 345 15.98 5.97 -5.86
CA THR A 345 17.42 6.12 -5.69
C THR A 345 17.78 7.47 -5.08
N PRO A 346 18.98 7.63 -4.46
CA PRO A 346 19.43 8.92 -3.96
C PRO A 346 19.47 10.04 -5.01
N LYS A 347 19.59 9.70 -6.31
CA LYS A 347 19.57 10.67 -7.41
C LYS A 347 18.14 11.08 -7.82
N SER A 348 17.15 10.24 -7.53
CA SER A 348 15.76 10.42 -7.97
C SER A 348 15.13 11.69 -7.42
N LYS A 349 15.50 12.11 -6.20
CA LYS A 349 15.04 13.38 -5.61
C LYS A 349 15.30 14.59 -6.54
N GLN A 350 16.52 14.70 -7.05
CA GLN A 350 16.93 15.83 -7.89
C GLN A 350 16.25 15.77 -9.27
N PHE A 351 16.16 14.55 -9.81
CA PHE A 351 15.48 14.27 -11.07
C PHE A 351 13.99 14.64 -11.02
N VAL A 352 13.26 14.08 -10.05
CA VAL A 352 11.82 14.34 -9.85
C VAL A 352 11.55 15.82 -9.62
N ASN A 353 12.32 16.48 -8.74
CA ASN A 353 12.14 17.93 -8.52
C ASN A 353 12.35 18.73 -9.81
N GLY A 354 13.48 18.53 -10.50
CA GLY A 354 13.81 19.30 -11.70
C GLY A 354 12.80 19.12 -12.83
N LEU A 355 12.29 17.90 -13.02
CA LEU A 355 11.32 17.62 -14.07
C LEU A 355 9.92 18.15 -13.74
N LEU A 356 9.46 18.00 -12.48
CA LEU A 356 8.17 18.54 -12.05
C LEU A 356 8.14 20.07 -12.09
N ASP A 357 9.24 20.74 -11.74
CA ASP A 357 9.34 22.21 -11.86
C ASP A 357 9.14 22.66 -13.31
N VAL A 358 9.78 21.99 -14.27
CA VAL A 358 9.64 22.32 -15.70
C VAL A 358 8.23 21.99 -16.22
N LEU A 359 7.71 20.80 -15.93
CA LEU A 359 6.41 20.34 -16.39
C LEU A 359 5.27 21.18 -15.80
N SER A 360 5.35 21.55 -14.53
CA SER A 360 4.31 22.36 -13.89
C SER A 360 4.17 23.74 -14.54
N VAL A 361 5.27 24.38 -14.94
CA VAL A 361 5.25 25.67 -15.66
C VAL A 361 4.65 25.51 -17.05
N ASP A 362 4.98 24.44 -17.76
CA ASP A 362 4.45 24.19 -19.11
C ASP A 362 2.94 23.91 -19.08
N LEU A 363 2.50 23.03 -18.17
CA LEU A 363 1.08 22.70 -17.99
C LEU A 363 0.24 23.90 -17.53
N GLN A 364 0.81 24.83 -16.76
CA GLN A 364 0.16 26.11 -16.44
C GLN A 364 0.00 26.99 -17.67
N LYS A 365 1.05 27.13 -18.51
CA LYS A 365 0.99 27.91 -19.76
C LYS A 365 -0.03 27.35 -20.74
N GLN A 366 -0.16 26.03 -20.81
CA GLN A 366 -1.16 25.34 -21.63
C GLN A 366 -2.58 25.41 -21.05
N GLY A 367 -2.75 25.96 -19.83
CA GLY A 367 -4.05 26.05 -19.16
C GLY A 367 -4.62 24.71 -18.68
N ARG A 368 -3.78 23.66 -18.61
CA ARG A 368 -4.15 22.33 -18.12
C ARG A 368 -4.24 22.28 -16.59
N ILE A 369 -3.45 23.11 -15.90
CA ILE A 369 -3.55 23.27 -14.44
C ILE A 369 -4.47 24.43 -14.11
N LYS A 370 -5.61 24.12 -13.48
CA LYS A 370 -6.56 25.12 -12.98
C LYS A 370 -6.78 24.86 -11.49
N LYS A 371 -6.18 25.69 -10.63
CA LYS A 371 -6.34 25.57 -9.17
C LYS A 371 -7.49 26.45 -8.68
N SER A 372 -8.28 25.94 -7.73
CA SER A 372 -9.39 26.64 -7.11
C SER A 372 -9.51 26.25 -5.64
N GLY A 373 -9.78 27.22 -4.77
CA GLY A 373 -9.84 27.03 -3.31
C GLY A 373 -9.49 28.30 -2.54
N ARG A 374 -9.78 28.33 -1.23
CA ARG A 374 -9.46 29.50 -0.38
C ARG A 374 -7.95 29.74 -0.40
N GLY A 375 -7.52 30.92 -0.86
CA GLY A 375 -6.10 31.32 -0.96
C GLY A 375 -5.36 30.83 -2.22
N LEU A 376 -6.04 30.18 -3.17
CA LEU A 376 -5.45 29.68 -4.42
C LEU A 376 -5.74 30.55 -5.65
N LEU A 377 -6.75 31.41 -5.58
CA LEU A 377 -7.17 32.30 -6.68
C LEU A 377 -6.51 33.69 -6.64
N ASP A 378 -5.71 33.98 -5.60
CA ASP A 378 -5.22 35.34 -5.29
C ASP A 378 -3.88 35.71 -5.93
N ASN A 379 -3.40 34.97 -6.93
CA ASN A 379 -2.31 35.41 -7.80
C ASN A 379 -2.83 35.59 -9.24
N LYS A 380 -3.78 36.52 -9.41
CA LYS A 380 -4.12 37.06 -10.73
C LYS A 380 -3.18 38.20 -11.10
#